data_AF-A0AA42X186-F1
#
_entry.id   AF-A0AA42X186-F1
#
_cell.length_a   1.000
_cell.length_b   1.000
_cell.length_c   1.000
_cell.angle_alpha   90.00
_cell.angle_beta   90.00
_cell.angle_gamma   90.00
#
_symmetry.space_group_name_H-M   'P 1'
#
loop_
_entity.id
_entity.type
_entity.pdbx_description
1 polymer ?
#
loop_
_entity_poly.entity_id
_entity_poly.type
_entity_poly.pdbx_seq_one_letter_code
_entity_poly.pdbx_strand_id
1 'polypeptide(L)'
;ELAIRLMHPLHCLQSRVANIFDLGRNDGTSRRQLAAAPIVLREYIAQSLADGEKREAIDILQALFEYLRSDINGRKAHRILNYDPINILRHFRSDERLDARWREKSLAGMIAQLEGKRRFLDRVLTALGRPDSELPKVD
;
A
#
# COMPACT_ATOMS: atom_id res chain seq x y z
N GLU A 1 6.12 -10.52 33.12
CA GLU A 1 5.39 -10.27 31.86
C GLU A 1 6.42 -9.91 30.78
N LEU A 2 6.43 -10.58 29.63
CA LEU A 2 7.39 -10.33 28.54
C LEU A 2 6.74 -9.39 27.52
N ALA A 3 7.16 -8.13 27.48
CA ALA A 3 6.69 -7.16 26.50
C ALA A 3 7.67 -7.10 25.31
N ILE A 4 7.25 -7.62 24.15
CA ILE A 4 8.01 -7.52 22.91
C ILE A 4 7.47 -6.34 22.10
N ARG A 5 8.33 -5.38 21.76
CA ARG A 5 7.96 -4.27 20.87
C ARG A 5 7.90 -4.77 19.43
N LEU A 6 6.70 -4.71 18.85
CA LEU A 6 6.48 -5.05 17.45
C LEU A 6 6.38 -3.78 16.61
N MET A 7 6.88 -3.86 15.37
CA MET A 7 6.74 -2.78 14.41
C MET A 7 5.34 -2.80 13.80
N HIS A 8 4.69 -1.64 13.71
CA HIS A 8 3.37 -1.50 13.12
C HIS A 8 3.35 -1.99 11.66
N PRO A 9 2.33 -2.76 11.20
CA PRO A 9 2.31 -3.35 9.86
C PRO A 9 2.47 -2.36 8.70
N LEU A 10 1.98 -1.12 8.85
CA LEU A 10 2.20 -0.08 7.85
C LEU A 10 3.70 0.28 7.72
N HIS A 11 4.40 0.41 8.85
CA HIS A 11 5.84 0.69 8.85
C HIS A 11 6.64 -0.50 8.31
N CYS A 12 6.17 -1.74 8.52
CA CYS A 12 6.72 -2.92 7.85
C CYS A 12 6.67 -2.77 6.33
N LEU A 13 5.51 -2.45 5.76
CA LEU A 13 5.38 -2.24 4.32
C LEU A 13 6.31 -1.14 3.81
N GLN A 14 6.29 0.04 4.45
CA GLN A 14 7.11 1.18 4.06
C GLN A 14 8.61 0.84 4.07
N SER A 15 9.08 0.19 5.13
CA SER A 15 10.47 -0.24 5.25
C SER A 15 10.85 -1.26 4.17
N ARG A 16 9.98 -2.24 3.86
CA ARG A 16 10.29 -3.25 2.82
C ARG A 16 10.36 -2.65 1.42
N VAL A 17 9.49 -1.69 1.11
CA VAL A 17 9.56 -0.96 -0.16
C VAL A 17 10.85 -0.13 -0.24
N ALA A 18 11.20 0.60 0.82
CA ALA A 18 12.44 1.39 0.87
C ALA A 18 13.70 0.53 0.78
N ASN A 19 13.72 -0.65 1.40
CA ASN A 19 14.85 -1.59 1.30
C ASN A 19 15.17 -1.99 -0.15
N ILE A 20 14.16 -2.10 -1.02
CA ILE A 20 14.36 -2.41 -2.43
C ILE A 20 14.87 -1.19 -3.20
N PHE A 21 14.19 -0.04 -3.05
CA PHE A 21 14.51 1.14 -3.86
C PHE A 21 15.78 1.88 -3.41
N ASP A 22 16.01 2.01 -2.10
CA ASP A 22 17.10 2.82 -1.56
C ASP A 22 18.36 2.00 -1.31
N LEU A 23 18.19 0.74 -0.87
CA LEU A 23 19.30 -0.13 -0.44
C LEU A 23 19.58 -1.29 -1.40
N GLY A 24 18.78 -1.47 -2.46
CA GLY A 24 18.98 -2.53 -3.45
C GLY A 24 18.89 -3.95 -2.87
N ARG A 25 18.22 -4.14 -1.72
CA ARG A 25 18.16 -5.44 -1.02
C ARG A 25 17.20 -6.41 -1.70
N ASN A 26 17.70 -7.05 -2.74
CA ASN A 26 16.89 -7.83 -3.66
C ASN A 26 17.00 -9.36 -3.47
N ASP A 27 17.52 -9.81 -2.33
CA ASP A 27 17.67 -11.22 -2.00
C ASP A 27 16.30 -11.90 -1.78
N GLY A 28 16.29 -13.24 -1.84
CA GLY A 28 15.07 -14.02 -1.73
C GLY A 28 14.30 -13.85 -0.42
N THR A 29 14.97 -13.46 0.68
CA THR A 29 14.29 -13.19 1.95
C THR A 29 13.64 -11.81 1.94
N SER A 30 14.38 -10.79 1.51
CA SER A 30 13.84 -9.43 1.37
C SER A 30 12.63 -9.38 0.44
N ARG A 31 12.68 -10.12 -0.67
CA ARG A 31 11.56 -10.28 -1.60
C ARG A 31 10.33 -10.91 -0.93
N ARG A 32 10.49 -12.08 -0.30
CA ARG A 32 9.37 -12.75 0.40
C ARG A 32 8.75 -11.89 1.49
N GLN A 33 9.57 -11.14 2.23
CA GLN A 33 9.07 -10.21 3.25
C GLN A 33 8.29 -9.04 2.64
N LEU A 34 8.75 -8.51 1.50
CA LEU A 34 8.03 -7.47 0.78
C LEU A 34 6.66 -7.99 0.28
N ALA A 35 6.61 -9.20 -0.28
CA ALA A 35 5.37 -9.82 -0.74
C ALA A 35 4.35 -10.06 0.39
N ALA A 36 4.84 -10.48 1.57
CA ALA A 36 4.00 -10.71 2.73
C ALA A 36 3.46 -9.41 3.36
N ALA A 37 4.24 -8.32 3.31
CA ALA A 37 3.92 -7.08 4.01
C ALA A 37 2.52 -6.49 3.69
N PRO A 38 2.06 -6.35 2.43
CA PRO A 38 0.74 -5.82 2.16
C PRO A 38 -0.39 -6.78 2.55
N ILE A 39 -0.15 -8.09 2.56
CA ILE A 39 -1.12 -9.08 3.05
C ILE A 39 -1.30 -8.91 4.55
N VAL A 40 -0.20 -8.87 5.30
CA VAL A 40 -0.23 -8.66 6.76
C VAL A 40 -0.90 -7.33 7.12
N LEU A 41 -0.61 -6.25 6.38
CA LEU A 41 -1.27 -4.96 6.59
C LEU A 41 -2.79 -5.05 6.37
N ARG A 42 -3.24 -5.75 5.33
CA ARG A 42 -4.68 -5.95 5.08
C ARG A 42 -5.34 -6.71 6.23
N GLU A 43 -4.76 -7.83 6.66
CA GLU A 43 -5.33 -8.63 7.76
C GLU A 43 -5.35 -7.86 9.07
N TYR A 44 -4.31 -7.05 9.34
CA TYR A 44 -4.29 -6.18 10.51
C TYR A 44 -5.45 -5.18 10.52
N ILE A 45 -5.70 -4.49 9.40
CA ILE A 45 -6.85 -3.57 9.28
C ILE A 45 -8.18 -4.33 9.44
N ALA A 46 -8.29 -5.51 8.84
CA ALA A 46 -9.50 -6.33 8.94
C ALA A 46 -9.77 -6.78 10.37
N GLN A 47 -8.72 -7.09 11.13
CA GLN A 47 -8.80 -7.43 12.56
C GLN A 47 -9.18 -6.21 13.40
N SER A 48 -8.54 -5.05 13.19
CA SER A 48 -8.94 -3.80 13.86
C SER A 48 -10.43 -3.49 13.68
N LEU A 49 -10.97 -3.72 12.46
CA LEU A 49 -12.40 -3.56 12.21
C LEU A 49 -13.26 -4.62 12.92
N ALA A 50 -12.79 -5.85 13.04
CA ALA A 50 -13.48 -6.91 13.79
C ALA A 50 -13.53 -6.61 15.29
N ASP A 51 -12.46 -6.01 15.83
CA ASP A 51 -12.34 -5.65 17.24
C ASP A 51 -13.09 -4.35 17.59
N GLY A 52 -13.70 -3.68 16.60
CA GLY A 52 -14.42 -2.42 16.80
C GLY A 52 -13.54 -1.17 16.77
N GLU A 53 -12.24 -1.33 16.53
CA GLU A 53 -11.22 -0.27 16.42
C GLU A 53 -11.28 0.45 15.06
N LYS A 54 -12.46 1.01 14.75
CA LYS A 54 -12.73 1.66 13.45
C LYS A 54 -11.82 2.86 13.17
N ARG A 55 -11.48 3.61 14.22
CA ARG A 55 -10.59 4.78 14.09
C ARG A 55 -9.21 4.35 13.63
N GLU A 56 -8.64 3.33 14.26
CA GLU A 56 -7.33 2.78 13.90
C GLU A 56 -7.33 2.33 12.43
N ALA A 57 -8.33 1.56 12.02
CA ALA A 57 -8.46 1.11 10.64
C ALA A 57 -8.52 2.29 9.63
N ILE A 58 -9.29 3.35 9.94
CA ILE A 58 -9.40 4.55 9.12
C ILE A 58 -8.06 5.29 9.05
N ASP A 59 -7.40 5.49 10.19
CA ASP A 59 -6.13 6.21 10.29
C ASP A 59 -5.04 5.48 9.47
N ILE A 60 -5.01 4.15 9.52
CA ILE A 60 -4.10 3.32 8.71
C ILE A 60 -4.40 3.43 7.21
N LEU A 61 -5.67 3.38 6.80
CA LEU A 61 -6.05 3.52 5.39
C LEU A 61 -5.67 4.89 4.83
N GLN A 62 -5.85 5.95 5.62
CA GLN A 62 -5.42 7.31 5.27
C GLN A 62 -3.89 7.41 5.17
N ALA A 63 -3.16 6.86 6.13
CA ALA A 63 -1.70 6.88 6.12
C ALA A 63 -1.13 6.07 4.94
N LEU A 64 -1.74 4.93 4.61
CA LEU A 64 -1.40 4.16 3.41
C LEU A 64 -1.65 4.97 2.13
N PHE A 65 -2.79 5.64 2.02
CA PHE A 65 -3.09 6.52 0.88
C PHE A 65 -2.03 7.61 0.74
N GLU A 66 -1.68 8.33 1.81
CA GLU A 66 -0.67 9.40 1.77
C GLU A 66 0.71 8.88 1.36
N TYR A 67 1.10 7.71 1.88
CA TYR A 67 2.31 7.03 1.47
C TYR A 67 2.33 6.73 -0.03
N LEU A 68 1.29 6.09 -0.56
CA LEU A 68 1.20 5.74 -1.99
C LEU A 68 1.08 6.98 -2.89
N ARG A 69 0.51 8.07 -2.39
CA ARG A 69 0.29 9.31 -3.14
C ARG A 69 1.54 10.16 -3.25
N SER A 70 2.26 10.34 -2.15
CA SER A 70 3.22 11.45 -2.00
C SER A 70 4.65 11.00 -1.74
N ASP A 71 4.85 9.84 -1.10
CA ASP A 71 6.19 9.34 -0.80
C ASP A 71 6.98 8.98 -2.06
N ILE A 72 8.31 9.17 -2.02
CA ILE A 72 9.18 8.89 -3.17
C ILE A 72 9.20 7.40 -3.54
N ASN A 73 9.17 6.54 -2.54
CA ASN A 73 9.21 5.08 -2.69
C ASN A 73 7.79 4.51 -2.76
N GLY A 74 6.87 5.01 -1.95
CA GLY A 74 5.46 4.60 -1.96
C GLY A 74 4.80 4.77 -3.33
N ARG A 75 5.07 5.87 -4.04
CA ARG A 75 4.56 6.08 -5.41
C ARG A 75 5.02 5.01 -6.40
N LYS A 76 6.18 4.40 -6.18
CA LYS A 76 6.79 3.38 -7.06
C LYS A 76 6.48 1.96 -6.62
N ALA A 77 5.86 1.75 -5.46
CA ALA A 77 5.63 0.41 -4.88
C ALA A 77 4.93 -0.57 -5.83
N HIS A 78 3.97 -0.08 -6.63
CA HIS A 78 3.24 -0.88 -7.63
C HIS A 78 4.12 -1.46 -8.74
N ARG A 79 5.35 -0.96 -8.92
CA ARG A 79 6.29 -1.45 -9.93
C ARG A 79 7.03 -2.71 -9.50
N ILE A 80 7.13 -2.95 -8.19
CA ILE A 80 7.91 -4.07 -7.63
C ILE A 80 7.04 -5.12 -6.93
N LEU A 81 5.82 -4.77 -6.53
CA LEU A 81 4.88 -5.66 -5.86
C LEU A 81 3.87 -6.24 -6.86
N ASN A 82 3.70 -7.57 -6.89
CA ASN A 82 2.58 -8.18 -7.60
C ASN A 82 1.24 -7.88 -6.91
N TYR A 83 1.21 -7.98 -5.59
CA TYR A 83 0.08 -7.47 -4.82
C TYR A 83 0.22 -5.96 -4.60
N ASP A 84 -0.30 -5.19 -5.56
CA ASP A 84 -0.29 -3.73 -5.53
C ASP A 84 -0.97 -3.18 -4.26
N PRO A 85 -0.28 -2.34 -3.44
CA PRO A 85 -0.84 -1.81 -2.20
C PRO A 85 -2.16 -1.04 -2.34
N ILE A 86 -2.48 -0.50 -3.53
CA ILE A 86 -3.80 0.12 -3.75
C ILE A 86 -4.95 -0.89 -3.58
N ASN A 87 -4.69 -2.19 -3.77
CA ASN A 87 -5.68 -3.24 -3.61
C ASN A 87 -6.13 -3.39 -2.15
N ILE A 88 -5.33 -2.95 -1.18
CA ILE A 88 -5.76 -2.87 0.23
C ILE A 88 -6.91 -1.86 0.36
N LEU A 89 -6.77 -0.67 -0.23
CA LEU A 89 -7.84 0.34 -0.22
C LEU A 89 -9.10 -0.18 -0.94
N ARG A 90 -8.92 -0.86 -2.08
CA ARG A 90 -10.03 -1.45 -2.84
C ARG A 90 -10.76 -2.55 -2.06
N HIS A 91 -10.02 -3.36 -1.31
CA HIS A 91 -10.58 -4.45 -0.50
C HIS A 91 -11.61 -3.92 0.51
N PHE A 92 -11.32 -2.80 1.18
CA PHE A 92 -12.22 -2.22 2.18
C PHE A 92 -13.32 -1.31 1.61
N ARG A 93 -13.38 -1.11 0.29
CA ARG A 93 -14.37 -0.23 -0.35
C ARG A 93 -15.83 -0.63 -0.08
N SER A 94 -16.06 -1.92 0.09
CA SER A 94 -17.39 -2.48 0.34
C SER A 94 -17.56 -3.04 1.75
N ASP A 95 -16.62 -2.81 2.66
CA ASP A 95 -16.68 -3.36 4.01
C ASP A 95 -17.72 -2.61 4.87
N GLU A 96 -18.82 -3.28 5.19
CA GLU A 96 -19.95 -2.68 5.92
C GLU A 96 -19.61 -2.26 7.36
N ARG A 97 -18.49 -2.71 7.92
CA ARG A 97 -18.03 -2.29 9.24
C ARG A 97 -17.60 -0.82 9.25
N LEU A 98 -17.23 -0.29 8.08
CA LEU A 98 -16.92 1.12 7.86
C LEU A 98 -18.18 1.92 7.48
N ASP A 99 -18.25 3.16 7.98
CA ASP A 99 -19.33 4.10 7.66
C ASP A 99 -19.52 4.24 6.14
N ALA A 100 -20.78 4.13 5.68
CA ALA A 100 -21.11 4.14 4.27
C ALA A 100 -20.69 5.45 3.58
N ARG A 101 -20.95 6.60 4.23
CA ARG A 101 -20.58 7.90 3.69
C ARG A 101 -19.07 8.05 3.57
N TRP A 102 -18.31 7.55 4.56
CA TRP A 102 -16.85 7.55 4.50
C TRP A 102 -16.31 6.67 3.36
N ARG A 103 -16.87 5.46 3.17
CA ARG A 103 -16.50 4.57 2.06
C ARG A 103 -16.73 5.23 0.70
N GLU A 104 -17.90 5.85 0.52
CA GLU A 104 -18.29 6.48 -0.75
C GLU A 104 -17.53 7.77 -1.05
N LYS A 105 -17.33 8.64 -0.05
CA LYS A 105 -16.75 9.97 -0.29
C LYS A 105 -15.23 9.98 -0.13
N SER A 106 -14.72 9.32 0.90
CA SER A 106 -13.29 9.36 1.23
C SER A 106 -12.54 8.23 0.55
N LEU A 107 -12.88 6.97 0.84
CA LEU A 107 -12.11 5.84 0.34
C LEU A 107 -12.17 5.71 -1.20
N ALA A 108 -13.35 5.89 -1.80
CA ALA A 108 -13.47 5.91 -3.26
C ALA A 108 -12.68 7.08 -3.89
N GLY A 109 -12.68 8.25 -3.24
CA GLY A 109 -11.90 9.41 -3.67
C GLY A 109 -10.39 9.16 -3.64
N MET A 110 -9.89 8.52 -2.58
CA MET A 110 -8.47 8.12 -2.45
C MET A 110 -8.05 7.18 -3.58
N ILE A 111 -8.85 6.15 -3.85
CA ILE A 111 -8.59 5.19 -4.93
C ILE A 111 -8.55 5.91 -6.29
N ALA A 112 -9.57 6.74 -6.58
CA ALA A 112 -9.66 7.47 -7.84
C ALA A 112 -8.46 8.42 -8.05
N GLN A 113 -8.00 9.10 -6.99
CA GLN A 113 -6.81 9.95 -7.07
C GLN A 113 -5.54 9.17 -7.38
N LEU A 114 -5.30 8.03 -6.73
CA LEU A 114 -4.13 7.19 -7.00
C LEU A 114 -4.15 6.64 -8.44
N GLU A 115 -5.29 6.15 -8.91
CA GLU A 115 -5.45 5.66 -10.27
C GLU A 115 -5.31 6.76 -11.32
N GLY A 116 -5.86 7.96 -11.06
CA GLY A 116 -5.72 9.11 -11.93
C GLY A 116 -4.25 9.53 -12.09
N LYS A 117 -3.50 9.56 -10.98
CA LYS A 117 -2.08 9.92 -10.99
C LYS A 117 -1.23 8.92 -11.77
N ARG A 118 -1.49 7.61 -11.62
CA ARG A 118 -0.79 6.56 -12.37
C ARG A 118 -1.06 6.65 -13.87
N ARG A 119 -2.34 6.76 -14.26
CA ARG A 119 -2.73 6.94 -15.67
C ARG A 119 -2.10 8.17 -16.31
N PHE A 120 -1.99 9.28 -15.56
CA PHE A 120 -1.31 10.48 -16.04
C PHE A 120 0.19 10.22 -16.28
N LEU A 121 0.88 9.57 -15.34
CA LEU A 121 2.29 9.22 -15.48
C LEU A 121 2.54 8.28 -16.66
N ASP A 122 1.69 7.26 -16.85
CA ASP A 122 1.81 6.31 -17.95
C ASP A 122 1.71 7.02 -19.31
N ARG A 123 0.75 7.95 -19.45
CA ARG A 123 0.60 8.78 -20.66
C ARG A 123 1.83 9.64 -20.92
N VAL A 124 2.39 10.26 -19.89
CA VAL A 124 3.60 11.09 -20.00
C VAL A 124 4.81 10.24 -20.41
N LEU A 125 5.01 9.07 -19.80
CA LEU A 125 6.12 8.18 -20.13
C LEU A 125 6.02 7.64 -21.57
N THR A 126 4.80 7.29 -21.99
CA THR A 126 4.52 6.86 -23.37
C THR A 126 4.85 7.98 -24.37
N ALA A 127 4.43 9.22 -24.09
CA ALA A 127 4.74 10.38 -24.94
C ALA A 127 6.25 10.69 -25.02
N LEU A 128 7.01 10.33 -23.99
CA LEU A 128 8.46 10.52 -23.93
C LEU A 128 9.27 9.33 -24.50
N GLY A 129 8.60 8.28 -25.01
CA GLY A 129 9.26 7.12 -25.60
C GLY A 129 10.10 6.28 -24.62
N ARG A 130 9.83 6.39 -23.31
CA ARG A 130 10.51 5.60 -22.26
C ARG A 130 9.56 4.54 -21.71
N PRO A 131 9.58 3.29 -22.22
CA PRO A 131 8.87 2.21 -21.54
C PRO A 131 9.47 2.01 -20.15
N ASP A 132 8.61 1.75 -19.16
CA ASP A 132 9.02 1.56 -17.76
C ASP A 132 10.06 0.42 -17.70
N SER A 133 11.30 0.71 -17.31
CA SER A 133 12.34 -0.30 -17.13
C SER A 133 11.99 -1.12 -15.89
N GLU A 134 11.44 -2.32 -16.10
CA GLU A 134 10.86 -3.15 -15.04
C GLU A 134 11.94 -3.75 -14.14
N LEU A 135 11.95 -3.35 -12.88
CA LEU A 135 12.44 -4.23 -11.83
C LEU A 135 11.51 -5.45 -11.80
N PRO A 136 12.04 -6.69 -11.78
CA PRO A 136 11.19 -7.88 -11.78
C PRO A 136 10.32 -7.88 -10.53
N LYS A 137 9.00 -7.96 -10.75
CA LYS A 137 8.01 -7.97 -9.68
C LYS A 137 8.23 -9.15 -8.74
N VAL A 138 7.81 -8.96 -7.49
CA VAL A 138 7.87 -9.96 -6.44
C VAL A 138 6.48 -10.55 -6.23
N ASP A 139 6.38 -11.87 -6.33
CA ASP A 139 5.20 -12.69 -5.98
C ASP A 139 4.89 -12.66 -4.49
#